data_AF-A0A939X6W2-F1
#
_entry.id   AF-A0A939X6W2-F1
#
_cell.length_a   1.000
_cell.length_b   1.000
_cell.length_c   1.000
_cell.angle_alpha   90.00
_cell.angle_beta   90.00
_cell.angle_gamma   90.00
#
_symmetry.space_group_name_H-M   'P 1'
#
loop_
_entity.id
_entity.type
_entity.pdbx_description
1 polymer ?
#
loop_
_entity_poly.entity_id
_entity_poly.type
_entity_poly.pdbx_seq_one_letter_code
_entity_poly.pdbx_strand_id
1 'polypeptide(L)' 'MADVRVAINGFGRIGRLAFRQMFDAKGYEVVAINDLTSPKMLA' A
#
# COMPACT_ATOMS: atom_id res chain seq x y z
N MET A 1 17.21 -11.32 -3.81
CA MET A 1 16.20 -10.88 -4.80
C MET A 1 15.85 -9.45 -4.43
N ALA A 2 15.82 -8.51 -5.37
CA ALA A 2 15.33 -7.16 -5.06
C ALA A 2 13.82 -7.24 -4.78
N ASP A 3 13.34 -6.50 -3.77
CA ASP A 3 11.91 -6.47 -3.45
C ASP A 3 11.10 -5.89 -4.62
N VAL A 4 9.90 -6.45 -4.86
CA VAL A 4 8.98 -5.95 -5.86
C VAL A 4 8.38 -4.64 -5.35
N ARG A 5 8.57 -3.56 -6.10
CA ARG A 5 8.06 -2.24 -5.76
C ARG A 5 6.59 -2.14 -6.18
N VAL A 6 5.70 -1.88 -5.22
CA VAL A 6 4.24 -1.89 -5.42
C VAL A 6 3.66 -0.50 -5.15
N ALA A 7 2.75 -0.07 -6.02
CA ALA A 7 1.88 1.08 -5.78
C ALA A 7 0.44 0.62 -5.61
N ILE A 8 -0.31 1.24 -4.69
CA ILE A 8 -1.73 0.96 -4.47
C ILE A 8 -2.57 2.15 -4.94
N ASN A 9 -3.41 1.95 -5.96
CA ASN A 9 -4.36 2.95 -6.43
C ASN A 9 -5.77 2.59 -5.95
N GLY A 10 -6.30 3.37 -5.00
CA GLY A 10 -7.51 3.10 -4.24
C GLY A 10 -7.20 2.46 -2.88
N PHE A 11 -7.05 3.29 -1.85
CA PHE A 11 -6.77 2.92 -0.46
C PHE A 11 -8.02 2.74 0.40
N GLY A 12 -9.05 2.15 -0.20
CA GLY A 12 -10.29 1.76 0.47
C GLY A 12 -10.14 0.47 1.30
N ARG A 13 -11.23 -0.29 1.46
CA ARG A 13 -11.25 -1.54 2.24
C ARG A 13 -10.16 -2.53 1.81
N ILE A 14 -10.06 -2.84 0.52
CA ILE A 14 -9.11 -3.83 0.01
C ILE A 14 -7.68 -3.29 -0.06
N GLY A 15 -7.50 -2.03 -0.47
CA GLY A 15 -6.18 -1.40 -0.50
C GLY A 15 -5.48 -1.42 0.86
N ARG A 16 -6.21 -1.12 1.94
CA ARG A 16 -5.68 -1.20 3.32
C ARG A 16 -5.34 -2.62 3.75
N LEU A 17 -6.20 -3.59 3.42
CA LEU A 17 -5.94 -5.00 3.74
C LEU A 17 -4.74 -5.54 2.99
N ALA A 18 -4.60 -5.20 1.70
CA ALA A 18 -3.45 -5.55 0.89
C ALA A 18 -2.16 -4.94 1.46
N PHE A 19 -2.17 -3.64 1.77
CA PHE A 19 -1.02 -2.99 2.43
C PHE A 19 -0.65 -3.68 3.74
N ARG A 20 -1.62 -3.99 4.59
CA ARG A 20 -1.36 -4.67 5.87
C ARG A 20 -0.72 -6.05 5.70
N GLN A 21 -1.10 -6.80 4.66
CA GLN A 21 -0.47 -8.10 4.37
C GLN A 21 0.93 -7.95 3.77
N MET A 22 1.18 -6.88 3.01
CA MET A 22 2.45 -6.62 2.36
C MET A 22 3.49 -5.94 3.26
N PHE A 23 3.06 -5.15 4.25
CA PHE A 23 3.94 -4.26 5.03
C PHE A 23 5.12 -4.98 5.69
N ASP A 24 4.90 -6.21 6.20
CA ASP A 24 5.95 -7.05 6.81
C ASP A 24 6.29 -8.29 5.97
N ALA A 25 5.77 -8.39 4.74
CA ALA A 25 6.04 -9.51 3.86
C ALA A 25 7.35 -9.32 3.10
N LYS A 26 8.21 -10.35 3.11
CA LYS A 26 9.43 -10.34 2.28
C LYS A 26 9.07 -10.33 0.80
N GLY A 27 9.87 -9.63 0.00
CA GLY A 27 9.70 -9.58 -1.45
C GLY A 27 8.79 -8.46 -1.94
N TYR A 28 8.24 -7.62 -1.06
CA TYR A 28 7.39 -6.49 -1.42
C TYR A 28 7.82 -5.22 -0.70
N GLU A 29 7.83 -4.11 -1.44
CA GLU A 29 8.03 -2.77 -0.91
C GLU A 29 6.87 -1.90 -1.44
N VAL A 30 5.95 -1.48 -0.57
CA VAL A 30 4.89 -0.54 -0.99
C VAL A 30 5.45 0.87 -1.01
N VAL A 31 5.63 1.42 -2.21
CA VAL A 31 6.34 2.69 -2.43
C VAL A 31 5.43 3.89 -2.64
N ALA A 32 4.15 3.66 -2.96
CA ALA A 32 3.19 4.74 -3.19
C ALA A 32 1.75 4.28 -2.93
N ILE A 33 0.94 5.21 -2.44
CA ILE A 33 -0.52 5.07 -2.31
C ILE A 33 -1.16 6.28 -2.98
N ASN A 34 -2.19 6.05 -3.79
CA ASN A 34 -3.02 7.08 -4.39
C ASN A 34 -4.49 6.84 -4.02
N ASP A 35 -5.21 7.89 -3.60
CA ASP A 35 -6.64 7.86 -3.30
C ASP A 35 -7.27 9.25 -3.53
N LEU A 36 -8.60 9.36 -3.43
CA LEU A 36 -9.37 10.60 -3.62
C LEU A 36 -9.61 11.32 -2.28
N THR A 37 -8.65 11.28 -1.36
CA THR A 37 -8.74 11.94 -0.05
C THR A 37 -7.36 12.39 0.43
N SER A 38 -7.32 13.15 1.52
CA SER A 38 -6.08 13.65 2.11
C SER A 38 -5.28 12.54 2.82
N PRO A 39 -3.93 12.61 2.87
CA PRO A 39 -3.12 11.64 3.60
C PRO A 39 -3.51 11.48 5.08
N LYS A 40 -3.96 12.56 5.74
CA LYS A 40 -4.43 12.52 7.14
C LYS A 40 -5.66 11.63 7.32
N MET A 41 -6.51 11.52 6.31
CA MET A 41 -7.69 10.64 6.34
C MET A 41 -7.35 9.18 6.04
N LEU A 42 -6.18 8.91 5.45
CA LEU A 42 -5.71 7.56 5.12
C LEU A 42 -4.90 6.91 6.25
N ALA A 43 -4.34 7.71 7.15
CA ALA A 43 -3.50 7.29 8.28
C ALA A 43 -4.28 6.66 9.44
#